data_AF-A0A936Y1P6-F1
#
_entry.id   AF-A0A936Y1P6-F1
#
_cell.length_a   1.000
_cell.length_b   1.000
_cell.length_c   1.000
_cell.angle_alpha   90.00
_cell.angle_beta   90.00
_cell.angle_gamma   90.00
#
_symmetry.space_group_name_H-M   'P 1'
#
loop_
_entity.id
_entity.type
_entity.pdbx_description
1 polymer ?
#
loop_
_entity_poly.entity_id
_entity_poly.type
_entity_poly.pdbx_seq_one_letter_code
_entity_poly.pdbx_strand_id
1 'polypeptide(L)'
;MSEIIKSNPKALNLEAVKQSHNKVTVGFKCPPAVKLDLAEKAENLGITLSEFVENLIMNSEKLFEKFKMHEKEEKERLTLTIIEQKETIEFYQNDLLRNLFEKSKNQTATYKNEKNETLNLKIVDIKDIFTIITSAYKIENDETDTNAICTI
;
A
#
# COMPACT_ATOMS: atom_id res chain seq x y z
N MET A 1 -4.86 -15.56 60.67
CA MET A 1 -5.75 -14.69 59.88
C MET A 1 -5.78 -15.25 58.47
N SER A 2 -6.86 -15.89 58.08
CA SER A 2 -7.05 -16.45 56.73
C SER A 2 -7.57 -15.35 55.81
N GLU A 3 -6.78 -15.00 54.80
CA GLU A 3 -7.20 -14.08 53.75
C GLU A 3 -8.35 -14.70 52.96
N ILE A 4 -9.52 -14.08 53.04
CA ILE A 4 -10.66 -14.42 52.19
C ILE A 4 -10.36 -13.83 50.81
N ILE A 5 -9.80 -14.65 49.93
CA ILE A 5 -9.69 -14.34 48.50
C ILE A 5 -11.13 -14.20 47.98
N LYS A 6 -11.54 -12.96 47.69
CA LYS A 6 -12.80 -12.67 47.00
C LYS A 6 -12.70 -13.25 45.58
N SER A 7 -13.13 -14.50 45.41
CA SER A 7 -13.29 -15.08 44.07
C SER A 7 -14.45 -14.37 43.38
N ASN A 8 -14.19 -13.85 42.19
CA ASN A 8 -15.21 -13.27 41.34
C ASN A 8 -16.13 -14.43 40.90
N PRO A 9 -17.44 -14.44 41.20
CA PRO A 9 -18.33 -15.58 40.91
C PRO A 9 -18.52 -15.84 39.39
N LYS A 10 -17.92 -15.01 38.53
CA LYS A 10 -17.85 -15.16 37.07
C LYS A 10 -16.46 -15.58 36.56
N ALA A 11 -15.47 -15.74 37.43
CA ALA A 11 -14.15 -16.19 37.01
C ALA A 11 -14.22 -17.66 36.59
N LEU A 12 -13.87 -17.92 35.34
CA LEU A 12 -13.77 -19.27 34.78
C LEU A 12 -12.77 -20.08 35.62
N ASN A 13 -13.19 -21.22 36.16
CA ASN A 13 -12.27 -22.13 36.86
C ASN A 13 -11.41 -22.87 35.83
N LEU A 14 -10.22 -22.34 35.58
CA LEU A 14 -9.29 -22.85 34.58
C LEU A 14 -8.87 -24.31 34.84
N GLU A 15 -8.71 -24.69 36.10
CA GLU A 15 -8.31 -26.05 36.46
C GLU A 15 -9.42 -27.07 36.17
N ALA A 16 -10.68 -26.68 36.42
CA ALA A 16 -11.83 -27.51 36.06
C ALA A 16 -12.01 -27.63 34.53
N VAL A 17 -11.71 -26.56 33.78
CA VAL A 17 -11.77 -26.59 32.30
C VAL A 17 -10.66 -27.47 31.70
N LYS A 18 -9.44 -27.41 32.24
CA LYS A 18 -8.32 -28.26 31.79
C LYS A 18 -8.58 -29.76 31.98
N GLN A 19 -9.32 -30.13 33.02
CA GLN A 19 -9.64 -31.53 33.34
C GLN A 19 -10.94 -32.01 32.67
N SER A 20 -11.69 -31.12 32.01
CA SER A 20 -12.93 -31.48 31.32
C SER A 20 -12.63 -32.09 29.96
N HIS A 21 -13.13 -33.30 29.71
CA HIS A 21 -13.13 -33.93 28.38
C HIS A 21 -14.28 -33.47 27.47
N ASN A 22 -15.23 -32.71 28.00
CA ASN A 22 -16.40 -32.22 27.27
C ASN A 22 -16.17 -30.81 26.73
N LYS A 23 -16.82 -30.50 25.59
CA LYS A 23 -16.84 -29.15 25.02
C LYS A 23 -17.38 -28.14 26.03
N VAL A 24 -16.74 -26.98 26.14
CA VAL A 24 -17.13 -25.88 27.03
C VAL A 24 -17.70 -24.73 26.20
N THR A 25 -18.74 -24.07 26.71
CA THR A 25 -19.37 -22.94 26.03
C THR A 25 -18.59 -21.65 26.24
N VAL A 26 -18.31 -20.93 25.15
CA VAL A 26 -17.70 -19.59 25.17
C VAL A 26 -18.74 -18.57 24.69
N GLY A 27 -19.11 -17.64 25.57
CA GLY A 27 -20.00 -16.53 25.24
C GLY A 27 -19.24 -15.21 25.18
N PHE A 28 -19.39 -14.45 24.09
CA PHE A 28 -18.82 -13.12 23.93
C PHE A 28 -19.86 -12.13 23.40
N LYS A 29 -19.63 -10.84 23.66
CA LYS A 29 -20.42 -9.75 23.08
C LYS A 29 -19.68 -9.20 21.88
N CYS A 30 -20.39 -8.93 20.79
CA CYS A 30 -19.84 -8.31 19.59
C CYS A 30 -20.82 -7.26 19.03
N PRO A 31 -20.34 -6.34 18.17
CA PRO A 31 -21.22 -5.44 17.44
C PRO A 31 -22.23 -6.19 16.57
N PRO A 32 -23.46 -5.68 16.38
CA PRO A 32 -24.49 -6.36 15.57
C PRO A 32 -24.05 -6.68 14.14
N ALA A 33 -23.32 -5.74 13.50
CA ALA A 33 -22.81 -5.93 12.15
C ALA A 33 -21.90 -7.16 12.02
N VAL A 34 -21.03 -7.39 13.01
CA VAL A 34 -20.13 -8.56 13.03
C VAL A 34 -20.92 -9.85 13.18
N LYS A 35 -21.96 -9.86 14.02
CA LYS A 35 -22.82 -11.05 14.19
C LYS A 35 -23.55 -11.39 12.89
N LEU A 36 -24.06 -10.37 12.18
CA LEU A 36 -24.75 -10.56 10.91
C LEU A 36 -23.81 -11.13 9.83
N ASP A 37 -22.63 -10.54 9.67
CA ASP A 37 -21.62 -11.00 8.71
C ASP A 37 -21.19 -12.46 8.97
N LEU A 38 -20.95 -12.83 10.24
CA LEU A 38 -20.62 -14.21 10.59
C LEU A 38 -21.79 -15.17 10.36
N ALA A 39 -23.03 -14.74 10.61
CA ALA A 39 -24.22 -15.55 10.39
C ALA A 39 -24.47 -15.82 8.91
N GLU A 40 -24.35 -14.80 8.06
CA GLU A 40 -24.48 -14.92 6.61
C GLU A 40 -23.41 -15.87 6.03
N LYS A 41 -22.16 -15.75 6.50
CA LYS A 41 -21.08 -16.67 6.10
C LYS A 41 -21.34 -18.12 6.52
N ALA A 42 -21.91 -18.33 7.71
CA ALA A 42 -22.27 -19.67 8.17
C ALA A 42 -23.42 -20.26 7.33
N GLU A 43 -24.43 -19.45 7.03
CA GLU A 43 -25.57 -19.84 6.18
C GLU A 43 -25.12 -20.22 4.76
N ASN A 44 -24.25 -19.42 4.15
CA ASN A 44 -23.66 -19.70 2.84
C ASN A 44 -22.87 -21.01 2.79
N LEU A 45 -22.32 -21.45 3.93
CA LEU A 45 -21.60 -22.71 4.07
C LEU A 45 -22.51 -23.88 4.51
N GLY A 46 -23.79 -23.63 4.75
CA GLY A 46 -24.75 -24.64 5.19
C GLY A 46 -24.46 -25.19 6.60
N ILE A 47 -23.79 -24.42 7.45
CA ILE A 47 -23.42 -24.82 8.82
C ILE A 47 -23.98 -23.85 9.86
N THR A 48 -23.97 -24.26 11.12
CA THR A 48 -24.41 -23.36 12.20
C THR A 48 -23.37 -22.28 12.49
N LEU A 49 -23.82 -21.13 12.99
CA LEU A 49 -22.94 -20.05 13.42
C LEU A 49 -21.92 -20.51 14.48
N SER A 50 -22.32 -21.42 15.38
CA SER A 50 -21.45 -21.99 16.40
C SER A 50 -20.34 -22.85 15.79
N GLU A 51 -20.65 -23.69 14.80
CA GLU A 51 -19.65 -24.50 14.07
C GLU A 51 -18.72 -23.63 13.24
N PHE A 52 -19.25 -22.57 12.61
CA PHE A 52 -18.43 -21.62 11.85
C PHE A 52 -17.42 -20.91 12.76
N VAL A 53 -17.87 -20.43 13.93
CA VAL A 53 -16.99 -19.79 14.91
C VAL A 53 -16.00 -20.79 15.52
N GLU A 54 -16.42 -22.02 15.82
CA GLU A 54 -15.52 -23.09 16.27
C GLU A 54 -14.42 -23.34 15.23
N ASN A 55 -14.77 -23.46 13.96
CA ASN A 55 -13.82 -23.63 12.87
C ASN A 55 -12.87 -22.43 12.72
N LEU A 56 -13.35 -21.20 12.89
CA LEU A 56 -12.50 -20.01 12.89
C LEU A 56 -11.50 -20.02 14.04
N ILE A 57 -11.93 -20.41 15.25
CA ILE A 57 -11.07 -20.48 16.43
C ILE A 57 -10.04 -21.61 16.29
N MET A 58 -10.45 -22.80 15.83
CA MET A 58 -9.54 -23.95 15.65
C MET A 58 -8.52 -23.70 14.54
N ASN A 59 -8.88 -22.91 13.52
CA ASN A 59 -7.98 -22.51 12.45
C ASN A 59 -7.28 -21.16 12.72
N SER A 60 -7.47 -20.58 13.91
CA SER A 60 -6.97 -19.23 14.22
C SER A 60 -5.45 -19.14 14.18
N GLU A 61 -4.71 -20.20 14.51
CA GLU A 61 -3.24 -20.22 14.39
C GLU A 61 -2.76 -20.09 12.94
N LYS A 62 -3.41 -20.83 12.02
CA LYS A 62 -3.12 -20.72 10.58
C LYS A 62 -3.55 -19.38 9.99
N LEU A 63 -4.66 -18.82 10.50
CA LEU A 63 -5.13 -17.49 10.11
C LEU A 63 -4.23 -16.39 10.66
N PHE A 64 -3.74 -16.51 11.90
CA PHE A 64 -2.87 -15.52 12.53
C PHE A 64 -1.53 -15.40 11.79
N GLU A 65 -0.93 -16.52 11.40
CA GLU A 65 0.26 -16.52 10.54
C GLU A 65 -0.03 -15.89 9.16
N LYS A 66 -1.17 -16.21 8.54
CA LYS A 66 -1.58 -15.58 7.27
C LYS A 66 -1.83 -14.08 7.41
N PHE A 67 -2.48 -13.63 8.47
CA PHE A 67 -2.73 -12.21 8.73
C PHE A 67 -1.41 -11.45 8.98
N LYS A 68 -0.48 -12.05 9.74
CA LYS A 68 0.84 -11.46 9.98
C LYS A 68 1.69 -11.37 8.71
N MET A 69 1.60 -12.36 7.82
CA MET A 69 2.23 -12.31 6.50
C MET A 69 1.59 -11.22 5.62
N HIS A 70 0.25 -11.17 5.54
CA HIS A 70 -0.48 -10.15 4.76
C HIS A 70 -0.20 -8.73 5.25
N GLU A 71 -0.12 -8.50 6.56
CA GLU A 71 0.18 -7.19 7.14
C GLU A 71 1.60 -6.74 6.76
N LYS A 72 2.55 -7.67 6.71
CA LYS A 72 3.93 -7.39 6.27
C LYS A 72 3.98 -7.02 4.79
N GLU A 73 3.32 -7.80 3.94
CA GLU A 73 3.28 -7.57 2.49
C GLU A 73 2.56 -6.26 2.12
N GLU A 74 1.43 -5.96 2.75
CA GLU A 74 0.72 -4.69 2.56
C GLU A 74 1.58 -3.50 3.01
N LYS A 75 2.29 -3.62 4.14
CA LYS A 75 3.18 -2.56 4.64
C LYS A 75 4.36 -2.32 3.71
N GLU A 76 4.97 -3.37 3.16
CA GLU A 76 6.03 -3.25 2.16
C GLU A 76 5.53 -2.56 0.89
N ARG A 77 4.36 -2.99 0.36
CA ARG A 77 3.74 -2.35 -0.81
C ARG A 77 3.46 -0.86 -0.59
N LEU A 78 2.85 -0.51 0.55
CA LEU A 78 2.58 0.88 0.91
C LEU A 78 3.87 1.70 1.04
N THR A 79 4.93 1.11 1.58
CA THR A 79 6.23 1.78 1.73
C THR A 79 6.82 2.10 0.36
N LEU A 80 6.78 1.14 -0.59
CA LEU A 80 7.25 1.36 -1.95
C LEU A 80 6.45 2.46 -2.66
N THR A 81 5.12 2.45 -2.55
CA THR A 81 4.27 3.50 -3.12
C THR A 81 4.58 4.87 -2.54
N ILE A 82 4.84 4.97 -1.23
CA ILE A 82 5.23 6.23 -0.59
C ILE A 82 6.58 6.73 -1.14
N ILE A 83 7.55 5.83 -1.35
CA ILE A 83 8.85 6.19 -1.92
C ILE A 83 8.67 6.73 -3.34
N GLU A 84 7.98 6.00 -4.22
CA GLU A 84 7.72 6.42 -5.60
C GLU A 84 6.99 7.78 -5.67
N GLN A 85 6.01 7.99 -4.79
CA GLN A 85 5.29 9.26 -4.70
C GLN A 85 6.20 10.40 -4.23
N LYS A 86 7.08 10.15 -3.25
CA LYS A 86 8.06 11.15 -2.79
C LYS A 86 9.03 11.53 -3.90
N GLU A 87 9.60 10.55 -4.59
CA GLU A 87 10.51 10.80 -5.72
C GLU A 87 9.81 11.61 -6.82
N THR A 88 8.55 11.28 -7.11
CA THR A 88 7.74 12.03 -8.07
C THR A 88 7.52 13.48 -7.61
N ILE A 89 7.18 13.69 -6.34
CA ILE A 89 7.00 15.03 -5.77
C ILE A 89 8.30 15.82 -5.84
N GLU A 90 9.43 15.23 -5.45
CA GLU A 90 10.74 15.88 -5.49
C GLU A 90 11.12 16.30 -6.91
N PHE A 91 10.84 15.46 -7.92
CA PHE A 91 11.02 15.80 -9.33
C PHE A 91 10.23 17.06 -9.72
N TYR A 92 8.96 17.14 -9.33
CA TYR A 92 8.10 18.29 -9.64
C TYR A 92 8.38 19.53 -8.77
N GLN A 93 9.00 19.35 -7.60
CA GLN A 93 9.43 20.44 -6.72
C GLN A 93 10.78 21.04 -7.12
N ASN A 94 11.48 20.47 -8.10
CA ASN A 94 12.72 21.02 -8.59
C ASN A 94 12.51 22.43 -9.16
N ASP A 95 13.05 23.44 -8.46
CA ASP A 95 12.86 24.85 -8.80
C ASP A 95 13.36 25.19 -10.21
N LEU A 96 14.43 24.55 -10.67
CA LEU A 96 14.98 24.78 -12.01
C LEU A 96 14.02 24.29 -13.09
N LEU A 97 13.53 23.06 -12.98
CA LEU A 97 12.57 22.49 -13.94
C LEU A 97 11.25 23.27 -13.92
N ARG A 98 10.78 23.67 -12.74
CA ARG A 98 9.56 24.47 -12.59
C ARG A 98 9.72 25.85 -13.22
N ASN A 99 10.85 26.52 -12.99
CA ASN A 99 11.14 27.82 -13.59
C ASN A 99 11.25 27.76 -15.12
N LEU A 100 11.85 26.69 -15.66
CA LEU A 100 11.92 26.48 -17.10
C LEU A 100 10.54 26.19 -17.70
N PHE A 101 9.74 25.37 -17.02
CA PHE A 101 8.36 25.09 -17.43
C PHE A 101 7.51 26.35 -17.46
N GLU A 102 7.50 27.17 -16.41
CA GLU A 102 6.70 28.41 -16.38
C GLU A 102 7.09 29.39 -17.51
N LYS A 103 8.36 29.43 -17.89
CA LYS A 103 8.84 30.28 -19.01
C LYS A 103 8.45 29.77 -20.39
N SER A 104 8.30 28.47 -20.55
CA SER A 104 8.15 27.80 -21.85
C SER A 104 6.82 27.06 -22.03
N LYS A 105 5.92 27.18 -21.06
CA LYS A 105 4.60 26.55 -21.06
C LYS A 105 3.82 26.92 -22.32
N ASN A 106 3.22 25.91 -22.95
CA ASN A 106 2.50 26.00 -24.22
C ASN A 106 3.34 26.38 -25.45
N GLN A 107 4.65 26.54 -25.32
CA GLN A 107 5.53 26.69 -26.48
C GLN A 107 5.79 25.32 -27.10
N THR A 108 6.19 25.33 -28.37
CA THR A 108 6.65 24.13 -29.08
C THR A 108 8.16 24.19 -29.15
N ALA A 109 8.80 23.21 -28.53
CA ALA A 109 10.25 23.05 -28.59
C ALA A 109 10.60 21.97 -29.62
N THR A 110 11.61 22.27 -30.42
CA THR A 110 12.19 21.33 -31.37
C THR A 110 13.39 20.67 -30.72
N TYR A 111 13.40 19.35 -30.66
CA TYR A 111 14.50 18.57 -30.10
C TYR A 111 14.76 17.35 -30.97
N LYS A 112 15.96 16.76 -30.88
CA LYS A 112 16.25 15.51 -31.58
C LYS A 112 16.13 14.32 -30.63
N ASN A 113 15.52 13.24 -31.09
CA ASN A 113 15.41 12.01 -30.32
C ASN A 113 16.72 11.17 -30.41
N GLU A 114 16.75 10.02 -29.75
CA GLU A 114 17.88 9.08 -29.77
C GLU A 114 18.23 8.54 -31.16
N LYS A 115 17.35 8.73 -32.16
CA LYS A 115 17.57 8.34 -33.56
C LYS A 115 18.04 9.52 -34.43
N ASN A 116 18.40 10.64 -33.80
CA ASN A 116 18.80 11.89 -34.45
C ASN A 116 17.67 12.52 -35.30
N GLU A 117 16.41 12.12 -35.08
CA GLU A 117 15.25 12.67 -35.78
C GLU A 117 14.75 13.92 -35.05
N THR A 118 14.53 15.00 -35.81
CA THR A 118 13.98 16.25 -35.29
C THR A 118 12.48 16.12 -35.03
N LEU A 119 12.08 16.25 -33.76
CA LEU A 119 10.69 16.19 -33.31
C LEU A 119 10.27 17.52 -32.70
N ASN A 120 8.99 17.84 -32.85
CA ASN A 120 8.36 18.99 -32.23
C ASN A 120 7.50 18.53 -31.06
N LEU A 121 7.82 18.98 -29.86
CA LEU A 121 7.07 18.68 -28.64
C LEU A 121 6.43 19.97 -28.11
N LYS A 122 5.12 19.92 -27.88
CA LYS A 122 4.43 20.99 -27.16
C LYS A 122 4.62 20.78 -25.67
N ILE A 123 5.12 21.79 -24.98
CA ILE A 123 5.40 21.73 -23.55
C ILE A 123 4.08 21.92 -22.78
N VAL A 124 3.56 20.82 -22.22
CA VAL A 124 2.31 20.78 -21.44
C VAL A 124 2.57 20.36 -20.00
N ASP A 125 3.61 19.56 -19.76
CA ASP A 125 4.05 19.10 -18.45
C ASP A 125 5.55 19.41 -18.22
N ILE A 126 5.95 19.48 -16.95
CA ILE A 126 7.36 19.63 -16.52
C ILE A 126 8.21 18.46 -17.04
N LYS A 127 7.61 17.28 -17.22
CA LYS A 127 8.25 16.12 -17.84
C LYS A 127 8.75 16.40 -19.27
N ASP A 128 8.02 17.20 -20.04
CA ASP A 128 8.41 17.56 -21.41
C ASP A 128 9.72 18.33 -21.43
N ILE A 129 9.89 19.25 -20.46
CA ILE A 129 11.14 20.01 -20.27
C ILE A 129 12.30 19.08 -19.94
N PHE A 130 12.09 18.14 -19.04
CA PHE A 130 13.11 17.16 -18.69
C PHE A 130 13.50 16.29 -19.91
N THR A 131 12.54 15.87 -20.73
CA THR A 131 12.80 15.13 -21.97
C THR A 131 13.64 15.96 -22.95
N ILE A 132 13.32 17.24 -23.12
CA ILE A 132 14.08 18.12 -24.02
C ILE A 132 15.53 18.28 -23.53
N ILE A 133 15.73 18.54 -22.23
CA ILE A 133 17.06 18.71 -21.63
C ILE A 133 17.90 17.43 -21.77
N THR A 134 17.32 16.28 -21.40
CA THR A 134 18.04 14.99 -21.46
C THR A 134 18.37 14.59 -22.89
N SER A 135 17.48 14.88 -23.84
CA SER A 135 17.73 14.62 -25.26
C SER A 135 18.84 15.54 -25.80
N ALA A 136 18.85 16.81 -25.41
CA ALA A 136 19.91 17.75 -25.80
C ALA A 136 21.28 17.30 -25.27
N TYR A 137 21.35 16.88 -24.00
CA TYR A 137 22.61 16.45 -23.38
C TYR A 137 23.15 15.12 -23.95
N LYS A 138 22.29 14.21 -24.39
CA LYS A 138 22.72 12.97 -25.06
C LYS A 138 23.42 13.25 -26.39
N ILE A 139 22.98 14.27 -27.13
CA ILE A 139 23.56 14.63 -28.44
C ILE A 139 24.95 15.26 -28.27
N GLU A 140 25.14 16.11 -27.26
CA GLU A 140 26.45 16.77 -26.99
C GLU A 140 27.57 15.78 -26.63
N ASN A 141 27.24 14.58 -26.14
CA ASN A 141 28.22 13.57 -25.78
C ASN A 141 28.53 12.56 -26.90
N ASP A 142 27.76 12.55 -27.99
CA ASP A 142 27.95 11.64 -29.14
C ASP A 142 28.59 12.33 -30.37
N GLU A 143 28.55 13.67 -30.44
CA GLU A 143 29.16 14.42 -31.54
C GLU A 143 30.16 15.47 -31.01
N THR A 144 31.45 15.18 -31.18
CA THR A 144 32.44 16.22 -31.46
C THR A 144 32.08 16.88 -32.79
N ASP A 145 31.14 17.82 -32.80
CA ASP A 145 31.09 18.86 -33.82
C ASP A 145 30.18 20.03 -33.40
N THR A 146 30.75 21.21 -33.53
CA THR A 146 30.20 22.53 -33.18
C THR A 146 28.84 22.85 -33.85
N ASN A 147 28.01 23.57 -33.08
CA ASN A 147 26.79 24.31 -33.45
C ASN A 147 25.45 23.56 -33.42
N ALA A 148 24.89 23.37 -32.22
CA ALA A 148 23.45 23.25 -32.02
C ALA A 148 22.97 24.37 -31.08
N ILE A 149 22.50 25.47 -31.67
CA ILE A 149 21.84 26.56 -30.93
C ILE A 149 20.43 26.06 -30.57
N CYS A 150 20.23 25.72 -29.30
CA CYS A 150 18.91 25.56 -28.72
C CYS A 150 18.29 26.97 -28.59
N THR A 151 17.32 27.30 -29.43
CA THR A 151 16.57 28.56 -29.32
C THR A 151 15.29 28.25 -28.55
N ILE A 152 15.21 28.80 -27.33
CA ILE A 152 13.98 28.87 -26.52
C ILE A 152 13.22 30.13 -26.93
#